data_AF-A0A961GK88-F1
#
_entry.id   AF-A0A961GK88-F1
#
_cell.length_a   1.000
_cell.length_b   1.000
_cell.length_c   1.000
_cell.angle_alpha   90.00
_cell.angle_beta   90.00
_cell.angle_gamma   90.00
#
_symmetry.space_group_name_H-M   'P 1'
#
loop_
_entity.id
_entity.type
_entity.pdbx_description
1 polymer ?
#
loop_
_entity_poly.entity_id
_entity_poly.type
_entity_poly.pdbx_seq_one_letter_code
_entity_poly.pdbx_strand_id
1 'polypeptide(L)'
;MCMFSQPVERVARTRIFARAGEDDTQLLAYAMSVAAAGPVAMVLALPTPPDPAEDAVRFIDLSGYADLFDDLAAAFPRPQASRGAPAPAALGAALAVHAVGDFEASFVPTVRDFDRLDERFRLPDNVWRKLPELADRSFAVFQLRGDAEAPVDGDVHPMAFAFERHDPSTLFFPTVHVHDGSVPRRARFDHTLYWQAADLDDVSSGDAMVAPAAAVAAAVDADRSAGLVDPTLPCAALRLVGKRPNTDTTVPVG
;
A
#
# COMPACT_ATOMS: atom_id res chain seq x y z
N MET A 1 3.31 -6.35 5.70
CA MET A 1 3.52 -7.35 4.64
C MET A 1 2.15 -7.65 4.06
N CYS A 2 2.08 -7.70 2.73
CA CYS A 2 0.92 -8.17 1.99
C CYS A 2 1.02 -9.67 1.72
N MET A 3 0.21 -10.17 0.80
CA MET A 3 0.27 -11.55 0.31
C MET A 3 1.24 -11.61 -0.87
N PHE A 4 2.19 -12.56 -0.86
CA PHE A 4 3.17 -12.73 -1.94
C PHE A 4 3.09 -14.13 -2.56
N SER A 5 3.23 -14.22 -3.89
CA SER A 5 3.20 -15.50 -4.64
C SER A 5 4.41 -16.40 -4.37
N GLN A 6 5.53 -15.81 -3.98
CA GLN A 6 6.81 -16.49 -3.71
C GLN A 6 7.37 -16.05 -2.34
N PRO A 7 8.32 -16.80 -1.77
CA PRO A 7 9.04 -16.38 -0.58
C PRO A 7 9.67 -14.99 -0.71
N VAL A 8 9.55 -14.20 0.34
CA VAL A 8 10.17 -12.86 0.44
C VAL A 8 11.09 -12.83 1.66
N GLU A 9 12.31 -12.35 1.47
CA GLU A 9 13.31 -12.27 2.55
C GLU A 9 13.00 -11.12 3.50
N ARG A 10 12.51 -10.01 2.95
CA ARG A 10 12.22 -8.79 3.70
C ARG A 10 11.09 -8.02 3.05
N VAL A 11 10.19 -7.50 3.88
CA VAL A 11 9.29 -6.40 3.53
C VAL A 11 9.32 -5.41 4.68
N ALA A 12 9.53 -4.14 4.37
CA ALA A 12 9.65 -3.06 5.35
C ALA A 12 9.15 -1.75 4.78
N ARG A 13 9.02 -0.72 5.64
CA ARG A 13 8.65 0.65 5.23
C ARG A 13 7.38 0.65 4.37
N THR A 14 6.40 -0.16 4.73
CA THR A 14 5.13 -0.19 4.01
C THR A 14 4.40 1.14 4.22
N ARG A 15 3.94 1.75 3.14
CA ARG A 15 3.23 3.03 3.17
C ARG A 15 1.99 2.88 2.30
N ILE A 16 0.83 3.21 2.85
CA ILE A 16 -0.44 3.04 2.16
C ILE A 16 -1.23 4.32 2.29
N PHE A 17 -1.74 4.84 1.19
CA PHE A 17 -2.61 6.01 1.15
C PHE A 17 -4.01 5.57 0.75
N ALA A 18 -5.05 6.14 1.36
CA ALA A 18 -6.44 5.96 0.94
C ALA A 18 -7.23 7.27 0.96
N ARG A 19 -8.16 7.44 0.02
CA ARG A 19 -9.11 8.55 0.00
C ARG A 19 -10.42 8.10 -0.61
N ALA A 20 -11.54 8.60 -0.10
CA ALA A 20 -12.84 8.42 -0.76
C ALA A 20 -12.87 9.26 -2.04
N GLY A 21 -13.22 8.63 -3.16
CA GLY A 21 -13.43 9.28 -4.44
C GLY A 21 -14.90 9.59 -4.71
N GLU A 22 -15.19 9.93 -5.96
CA GLU A 22 -16.56 10.04 -6.46
C GLU A 22 -17.24 8.65 -6.53
N ASP A 23 -18.58 8.62 -6.58
CA ASP A 23 -19.38 7.40 -6.79
C ASP A 23 -19.00 6.22 -5.88
N ASP A 24 -18.81 6.50 -4.59
CA ASP A 24 -18.44 5.52 -3.57
C ASP A 24 -17.13 4.75 -3.83
N THR A 25 -16.27 5.28 -4.69
CA THR A 25 -14.95 4.70 -4.92
C THR A 25 -13.97 4.99 -3.78
N GLN A 26 -12.97 4.13 -3.65
CA GLN A 26 -11.77 4.40 -2.88
C GLN A 26 -10.59 4.47 -3.83
N LEU A 27 -9.82 5.55 -3.76
CA LEU A 27 -8.48 5.62 -4.33
C LEU A 27 -7.49 5.10 -3.31
N LEU A 28 -6.58 4.22 -3.73
CA LEU A 28 -5.54 3.65 -2.89
C LEU A 28 -4.19 3.73 -3.59
N ALA A 29 -3.15 4.09 -2.83
CA ALA A 29 -1.77 3.88 -3.25
C ALA A 29 -1.00 3.07 -2.22
N TYR A 30 -0.02 2.31 -2.69
CA TYR A 30 0.76 1.38 -1.89
C TYR A 30 2.22 1.45 -2.30
N ALA A 31 3.12 1.60 -1.34
CA ALA A 31 4.56 1.49 -1.52
C ALA A 31 5.18 0.67 -0.39
N MET A 32 6.32 0.04 -0.68
CA MET A 32 7.08 -0.72 0.31
C MET A 32 8.52 -0.89 -0.15
N SER A 33 9.37 -1.31 0.79
CA SER A 33 10.66 -1.89 0.45
C SER A 33 10.56 -3.41 0.52
N VAL A 34 11.07 -4.11 -0.50
CA VAL A 34 11.07 -5.57 -0.59
C VAL A 34 12.47 -6.10 -0.89
N ALA A 35 12.79 -7.28 -0.38
CA ALA A 35 13.90 -8.11 -0.82
C ALA A 35 13.38 -9.53 -1.11
N ALA A 36 13.66 -10.05 -2.29
CA ALA A 36 13.29 -11.39 -2.73
C ALA A 36 14.36 -11.95 -3.68
N ALA A 37 14.65 -13.25 -3.57
CA ALA A 37 15.67 -13.92 -4.37
C ALA A 37 15.33 -14.00 -5.88
N GLY A 38 14.09 -13.72 -6.26
CA GLY A 38 13.63 -13.70 -7.64
C GLY A 38 12.30 -12.95 -7.79
N PRO A 39 11.68 -13.03 -8.99
CA PRO A 39 10.43 -12.36 -9.28
C PRO A 39 9.31 -12.81 -8.35
N VAL A 40 8.50 -11.85 -7.88
CA VAL A 40 7.38 -12.12 -6.97
C VAL A 40 6.18 -11.24 -7.30
N ALA A 41 4.98 -11.79 -7.21
CA ALA A 41 3.75 -11.03 -7.30
C ALA A 41 3.25 -10.69 -5.89
N MET A 42 2.86 -9.43 -5.70
CA MET A 42 2.09 -8.98 -4.55
C MET A 42 0.59 -9.09 -4.88
N VAL A 43 -0.17 -9.68 -3.97
CA VAL A 43 -1.62 -9.82 -4.07
C VAL A 43 -2.27 -9.03 -2.93
N LEU A 44 -3.20 -8.14 -3.28
CA LEU A 44 -3.96 -7.31 -2.34
C LEU A 44 -5.43 -7.73 -2.41
N ALA A 45 -5.98 -8.23 -1.31
CA ALA A 45 -7.42 -8.50 -1.20
C ALA A 45 -8.17 -7.17 -1.05
N LEU A 46 -9.25 -7.00 -1.82
CA LEU A 46 -10.05 -5.79 -1.89
C LEU A 46 -11.49 -6.07 -1.46
N PRO A 47 -12.11 -5.18 -0.65
CA PRO A 47 -13.51 -5.27 -0.30
C PRO A 47 -14.36 -4.59 -1.39
N THR A 48 -14.37 -5.13 -2.61
CA THR A 48 -15.33 -4.69 -3.64
C THR A 48 -16.74 -5.20 -3.30
N PRO A 49 -17.79 -4.60 -3.88
CA PRO A 49 -19.11 -5.21 -3.88
C PRO A 49 -19.10 -6.65 -4.42
N PRO A 50 -20.09 -7.48 -4.05
CA PRO A 50 -20.24 -8.82 -4.61
C PRO A 50 -20.31 -8.81 -6.13
N ASP A 51 -19.76 -9.85 -6.77
CA ASP A 51 -19.75 -10.05 -8.22
C ASP A 51 -19.22 -8.84 -9.03
N PRO A 52 -18.01 -8.34 -8.72
CA PRO A 52 -17.47 -7.17 -9.41
C PRO A 52 -17.21 -7.47 -10.89
N ALA A 53 -17.46 -6.48 -11.75
CA ALA A 53 -17.09 -6.54 -13.16
C ALA A 53 -15.56 -6.66 -13.35
N GLU A 54 -15.09 -7.19 -14.48
CA GLU A 54 -13.65 -7.38 -14.73
C GLU A 54 -12.84 -6.07 -14.79
N ASP A 55 -13.52 -4.93 -14.97
CA ASP A 55 -12.98 -3.58 -14.97
C ASP A 55 -13.31 -2.77 -13.69
N ALA A 56 -13.79 -3.43 -12.64
CA ALA A 56 -14.13 -2.80 -11.35
C ALA A 56 -12.93 -2.16 -10.62
N VAL A 57 -11.71 -2.45 -11.06
CA VAL A 57 -10.48 -1.80 -10.58
C VAL A 57 -9.84 -1.03 -11.72
N ARG A 58 -9.65 0.28 -11.50
CA ARG A 58 -8.95 1.17 -12.41
C ARG A 58 -7.57 1.49 -11.87
N PHE A 59 -6.51 1.01 -12.52
CA PHE A 59 -5.13 1.35 -12.16
C PHE A 59 -4.82 2.82 -12.50
N ILE A 60 -4.01 3.45 -11.65
CA ILE A 60 -3.58 4.85 -11.77
C ILE A 60 -2.09 4.85 -12.03
N ASP A 61 -1.67 5.46 -13.14
CA ASP A 61 -0.26 5.58 -13.50
C ASP A 61 0.42 6.67 -12.65
N LEU A 62 1.30 6.22 -11.76
CA LEU A 62 2.14 7.08 -10.94
C LEU A 62 3.59 7.11 -11.41
N SER A 63 3.93 6.62 -12.60
CA SER A 63 5.31 6.57 -13.11
C SER A 63 6.01 7.95 -13.08
N GLY A 64 5.22 9.02 -13.18
CA GLY A 64 5.68 10.40 -13.02
C GLY A 64 5.89 10.86 -11.57
N TYR A 65 5.59 10.05 -10.55
CA TYR A 65 5.56 10.47 -9.14
C TYR A 65 6.05 9.42 -8.11
N ALA A 66 7.30 8.96 -8.28
CA ALA A 66 7.92 8.00 -7.37
C ALA A 66 8.00 8.45 -5.90
N ASP A 67 8.14 9.76 -5.65
CA ASP A 67 8.38 10.33 -4.31
C ASP A 67 7.09 10.66 -3.53
N LEU A 68 5.91 10.29 -4.05
CA LEU A 68 4.59 10.62 -3.47
C LEU A 68 4.53 10.47 -1.94
N PHE A 69 5.03 9.35 -1.41
CA PHE A 69 4.97 9.06 0.02
C PHE A 69 6.00 9.82 0.85
N ASP A 70 7.11 10.24 0.27
CA ASP A 70 8.09 11.09 0.95
C ASP A 70 7.55 12.52 1.07
N ASP A 71 6.87 12.98 0.03
CA ASP A 71 6.13 14.25 0.00
C ASP A 71 4.96 14.24 0.99
N LEU A 72 4.14 13.18 1.01
CA LEU A 72 3.10 13.01 2.03
C LEU A 72 3.68 13.05 3.44
N ALA A 73 4.81 12.38 3.68
CA ALA A 73 5.46 12.40 4.99
C ALA A 73 5.97 13.81 5.38
N ALA A 74 6.37 14.63 4.41
CA ALA A 74 6.84 15.99 4.64
C ALA A 74 5.72 16.96 5.09
N ALA A 75 4.44 16.62 4.84
CA ALA A 75 3.30 17.38 5.35
C ALA A 75 3.13 17.30 6.87
N PHE A 76 3.75 16.32 7.53
CA PHE A 76 3.61 16.11 8.97
C PHE A 76 4.81 16.68 9.75
N PRO A 77 4.60 17.20 10.98
CA PRO A 77 5.68 17.69 11.81
C PRO A 77 6.71 16.59 12.09
N ARG A 78 7.99 16.86 11.82
CA ARG A 78 9.08 15.99 12.29
C ARG A 78 9.26 16.20 13.80
N PRO A 79 9.43 15.14 14.61
CA PRO A 79 9.89 15.32 15.97
C PRO A 79 11.20 16.11 15.95
N GLN A 80 11.26 17.24 16.65
CA GLN A 80 12.53 17.95 16.82
C GLN A 80 13.49 16.99 17.54
N ALA A 81 14.54 16.54 16.85
CA ALA A 81 15.63 15.85 17.51
C ALA A 81 16.23 16.83 18.54
N SER A 82 16.16 16.46 19.82
CA SER A 82 16.93 17.13 20.86
C SER A 82 18.40 17.09 20.44
N ARG A 83 19.00 18.28 20.26
CA ARG A 83 20.42 18.43 19.92
C ARG A 83 21.27 17.82 21.04
N GLY A 84 21.68 16.57 20.86
CA GLY A 84 22.40 15.83 21.91
C GLY A 84 22.89 14.46 21.47
N ALA A 85 23.44 14.31 20.27
CA ALA A 85 24.28 13.16 19.92
C ALA A 85 25.32 13.56 18.88
N PRO A 86 26.59 13.12 19.00
CA PRO A 86 27.61 13.41 18.00
C PRO A 86 27.29 12.68 16.70
N ALA A 87 27.54 13.36 15.57
CA ALA A 87 27.31 12.84 14.24
C ALA A 87 28.18 11.59 13.96
N PRO A 88 27.64 10.49 13.42
CA PRO A 88 28.45 9.40 12.91
C PRO A 88 29.22 9.85 11.67
N ALA A 89 30.43 9.32 11.50
CA ALA A 89 31.32 9.60 10.37
C ALA A 89 30.67 9.22 9.02
N ALA A 90 30.90 10.04 8.01
CA ALA A 90 30.39 9.83 6.65
C ALA A 90 30.97 8.54 6.04
N LEU A 91 30.09 7.57 5.76
CA LEU A 91 30.39 6.48 4.82
C LEU A 91 30.34 7.04 3.39
N GLY A 92 31.29 6.62 2.56
CA GLY A 92 31.50 7.12 1.19
C GLY A 92 30.27 7.01 0.28
N ALA A 93 30.31 7.75 -0.83
CA ALA A 93 29.21 7.86 -1.78
C ALA A 93 28.75 6.48 -2.29
N ALA A 94 27.49 6.15 -2.02
CA ALA A 94 26.81 5.04 -2.67
C ALA A 94 26.70 5.31 -4.18
N LEU A 95 26.91 4.26 -4.99
CA LEU A 95 26.73 4.28 -6.44
C LEU A 95 25.23 4.45 -6.80
N ALA A 96 24.97 5.04 -7.97
CA ALA A 96 23.62 5.31 -8.45
C ALA A 96 22.83 4.01 -8.72
N VAL A 97 21.59 3.96 -8.21
CA VAL A 97 20.59 2.92 -8.46
C VAL A 97 19.46 3.55 -9.26
N HIS A 98 19.06 2.93 -10.38
CA HIS A 98 17.90 3.36 -11.16
C HIS A 98 17.12 2.16 -11.69
N ALA A 99 15.93 1.94 -11.13
CA ALA A 99 14.79 1.27 -11.74
C ALA A 99 13.56 2.06 -11.26
N VAL A 100 12.77 2.65 -12.17
CA VAL A 100 11.66 3.54 -11.81
C VAL A 100 10.44 3.21 -12.66
N GLY A 101 9.52 2.45 -12.05
CA GLY A 101 8.19 2.10 -12.58
C GLY A 101 8.18 0.75 -13.31
N ASP A 102 7.83 -0.33 -12.59
CA ASP A 102 8.29 -1.65 -13.00
C ASP A 102 7.38 -2.81 -12.53
N PHE A 103 6.08 -2.73 -12.77
CA PHE A 103 5.18 -3.84 -12.46
C PHE A 103 4.13 -4.09 -13.54
N GLU A 104 3.74 -5.35 -13.68
CA GLU A 104 2.55 -5.76 -14.44
C GLU A 104 1.40 -5.93 -13.45
N ALA A 105 0.25 -5.31 -13.73
CA ALA A 105 -0.89 -5.34 -12.84
C ALA A 105 -2.09 -6.05 -13.47
N SER A 106 -2.86 -6.78 -12.65
CA SER A 106 -4.12 -7.39 -13.04
C SER A 106 -5.14 -7.30 -11.92
N PHE A 107 -6.41 -7.30 -12.30
CA PHE A 107 -7.52 -7.50 -11.38
C PHE A 107 -8.04 -8.93 -11.46
N VAL A 108 -8.45 -9.49 -10.32
CA VAL A 108 -9.01 -10.84 -10.20
C VAL A 108 -10.33 -10.75 -9.44
N PRO A 109 -11.48 -10.94 -10.10
CA PRO A 109 -12.80 -10.78 -9.47
C PRO A 109 -13.04 -11.75 -8.32
N THR A 110 -12.64 -13.01 -8.46
CA THR A 110 -12.83 -14.06 -7.44
C THR A 110 -11.61 -14.95 -7.30
N VAL A 111 -11.50 -15.69 -6.18
CA VAL A 111 -10.42 -16.68 -5.99
C VAL A 111 -10.32 -17.69 -7.14
N ARG A 112 -11.45 -18.06 -7.78
CA ARG A 112 -11.46 -18.99 -8.92
C ARG A 112 -10.82 -18.40 -10.18
N ASP A 113 -10.83 -17.08 -10.33
CA ASP A 113 -10.27 -16.41 -11.50
C ASP A 113 -8.73 -16.38 -11.50
N PHE A 114 -8.07 -16.71 -10.39
CA PHE A 114 -6.61 -16.89 -10.38
C PHE A 114 -6.13 -17.96 -11.38
N ASP A 115 -6.97 -18.95 -11.69
CA ASP A 115 -6.67 -20.00 -12.69
C ASP A 115 -6.52 -19.45 -14.11
N ARG A 116 -6.95 -18.20 -14.34
CA ARG A 116 -6.85 -17.49 -15.61
C ARG A 116 -5.59 -16.63 -15.72
N LEU A 117 -4.88 -16.37 -14.62
CA LEU A 117 -3.64 -15.59 -14.61
C LEU A 117 -2.42 -16.44 -15.03
N ASP A 118 -1.34 -15.83 -15.49
CA ASP A 118 -0.05 -16.52 -15.60
C ASP A 118 0.38 -17.07 -14.21
N GLU A 119 0.97 -18.26 -14.15
CA GLU A 119 1.33 -18.96 -12.91
C GLU A 119 2.20 -18.11 -11.97
N ARG A 120 3.04 -17.21 -12.52
CA ARG A 120 3.92 -16.31 -11.75
C ARG A 120 3.14 -15.36 -10.83
N PHE A 121 1.88 -15.08 -11.16
CA PHE A 121 0.99 -14.17 -10.44
C PHE A 121 0.15 -14.86 -9.36
N ARG A 122 0.19 -16.19 -9.27
CA ARG A 122 -0.74 -16.97 -8.44
C ARG A 122 -0.17 -17.24 -7.05
N LEU A 123 -1.02 -17.17 -6.03
CA LEU A 123 -0.73 -17.81 -4.75
C LEU A 123 -0.94 -19.33 -4.88
N PRO A 124 -0.16 -20.18 -4.18
CA PRO A 124 -0.40 -21.62 -4.16
C PRO A 124 -1.80 -21.98 -3.62
N ASP A 125 -2.48 -22.96 -4.22
CA ASP A 125 -3.88 -23.34 -3.86
C ASP A 125 -4.11 -23.66 -2.39
N ASN A 126 -3.08 -24.20 -1.72
CA ASN A 126 -3.15 -24.52 -0.30
C ASN A 126 -3.21 -23.27 0.60
N VAL A 127 -2.85 -22.10 0.09
CA VAL A 127 -2.94 -20.81 0.79
C VAL A 127 -4.39 -20.37 0.88
N TRP A 128 -5.16 -20.47 -0.20
CA TRP A 128 -6.58 -20.08 -0.22
C TRP A 128 -7.41 -20.87 0.80
N ARG A 129 -7.11 -22.16 0.99
CA ARG A 129 -7.76 -22.99 2.03
C ARG A 129 -7.51 -22.52 3.46
N LYS A 130 -6.48 -21.69 3.69
CA LYS A 130 -6.15 -21.11 5.00
C LYS A 130 -6.70 -19.69 5.17
N LEU A 131 -7.34 -19.13 4.13
CA LEU A 131 -7.90 -17.78 4.10
C LEU A 131 -9.39 -17.81 3.70
N PRO A 132 -10.26 -18.61 4.37
CA PRO A 132 -11.68 -18.64 4.06
C PRO A 132 -12.34 -17.26 4.20
N GLU A 133 -11.80 -16.37 5.04
CA GLU A 133 -12.24 -14.98 5.20
C GLU A 133 -12.01 -14.09 3.97
N LEU A 134 -11.19 -14.54 3.01
CA LEU A 134 -10.94 -13.83 1.75
C LEU A 134 -11.71 -14.44 0.56
N ALA A 135 -12.57 -15.43 0.80
CA ALA A 135 -13.27 -16.16 -0.27
C ALA A 135 -14.16 -15.25 -1.13
N ASP A 136 -14.78 -14.25 -0.49
CA ASP A 136 -15.68 -13.29 -1.13
C ASP A 136 -14.99 -11.97 -1.48
N ARG A 137 -13.65 -11.95 -1.51
CA ARG A 137 -12.85 -10.79 -1.90
C ARG A 137 -12.49 -10.87 -3.38
N SER A 138 -12.26 -9.69 -3.95
CA SER A 138 -11.54 -9.55 -5.20
C SER A 138 -10.09 -9.16 -4.94
N PHE A 139 -9.25 -9.13 -5.98
CA PHE A 139 -7.81 -8.94 -5.78
C PHE A 139 -7.18 -8.04 -6.84
N ALA A 140 -6.36 -7.09 -6.39
CA ALA A 140 -5.36 -6.44 -7.24
C ALA A 140 -4.04 -7.21 -7.11
N VAL A 141 -3.46 -7.58 -8.25
CA VAL A 141 -2.22 -8.35 -8.32
C VAL A 141 -1.17 -7.53 -9.06
N PHE A 142 0.03 -7.44 -8.48
CA PHE A 142 1.16 -6.68 -9.01
C PHE A 142 2.38 -7.59 -9.09
N GLN A 143 2.80 -7.96 -10.30
CA GLN A 143 4.08 -8.62 -10.50
C GLN A 143 5.21 -7.60 -10.39
N LEU A 144 6.01 -7.70 -9.33
CA LEU A 144 7.18 -6.85 -9.14
C LEU A 144 8.27 -7.32 -10.12
N ARG A 145 8.80 -6.42 -10.97
CA ARG A 145 9.89 -6.79 -11.87
C ARG A 145 11.19 -6.95 -11.09
N GLY A 146 11.68 -8.18 -11.09
CA GLY A 146 13.09 -8.45 -11.35
C GLY A 146 13.16 -8.93 -12.80
N ASP A 147 14.03 -8.36 -13.59
CA ASP A 147 14.37 -8.78 -14.95
C ASP A 147 14.58 -10.30 -15.01
N ALA A 148 13.60 -11.02 -15.59
CA ALA A 148 13.63 -12.45 -15.95
C ALA A 148 14.56 -13.38 -15.14
N GLU A 149 14.39 -13.42 -13.81
CA GLU A 149 15.13 -14.20 -12.77
C GLU A 149 15.98 -13.34 -11.80
N ALA A 150 16.13 -12.05 -12.05
CA ALA A 150 16.87 -11.18 -11.14
C ALA A 150 16.18 -11.04 -9.77
N PRO A 151 16.96 -10.93 -8.67
CA PRO A 151 16.44 -10.57 -7.37
C PRO A 151 15.74 -9.21 -7.39
N VAL A 152 14.71 -9.06 -6.56
CA VAL A 152 14.10 -7.75 -6.27
C VAL A 152 14.70 -7.28 -4.94
N ASP A 153 15.43 -6.17 -4.92
CA ASP A 153 15.90 -5.54 -3.67
C ASP A 153 15.84 -4.02 -3.77
N GLY A 154 15.03 -3.40 -2.91
CA GLY A 154 14.94 -1.94 -2.84
C GLY A 154 13.56 -1.43 -2.47
N ASP A 155 13.30 -0.18 -2.85
CA ASP A 155 12.00 0.46 -2.75
C ASP A 155 11.20 0.19 -4.02
N VAL A 156 9.96 -0.26 -3.86
CA VAL A 156 9.03 -0.49 -4.95
C VAL A 156 8.35 0.82 -5.30
N HIS A 157 8.31 1.13 -6.59
CA HIS A 157 7.56 2.27 -7.11
C HIS A 157 6.09 2.25 -6.60
N PRO A 158 5.50 3.39 -6.19
CA PRO A 158 4.12 3.42 -5.74
C PRO A 158 3.14 2.78 -6.75
N MET A 159 2.33 1.86 -6.27
CA MET A 159 1.23 1.24 -7.03
C MET A 159 -0.06 1.93 -6.62
N ALA A 160 -0.86 2.39 -7.58
CA ALA A 160 -2.14 3.04 -7.27
C ALA A 160 -3.28 2.53 -8.14
N PHE A 161 -4.47 2.54 -7.57
CA PHE A 161 -5.69 2.09 -8.21
C PHE A 161 -6.92 2.64 -7.48
N ALA A 162 -8.06 2.62 -8.16
CA ALA A 162 -9.37 2.93 -7.61
C ALA A 162 -10.30 1.72 -7.74
N PHE A 163 -11.19 1.54 -6.77
CA PHE A 163 -12.19 0.47 -6.75
C PHE A 163 -13.45 0.93 -6.00
N GLU A 164 -14.61 0.35 -6.32
CA GLU A 164 -15.86 0.62 -5.59
C GLU A 164 -15.79 0.05 -4.16
N ARG A 165 -16.22 0.84 -3.17
CA ARG A 165 -16.20 0.40 -1.76
C ARG A 165 -17.43 -0.47 -1.47
N HIS A 166 -17.19 -1.63 -0.86
CA HIS A 166 -18.27 -2.41 -0.26
C HIS A 166 -18.98 -1.67 0.89
N ASP A 167 -18.25 -0.88 1.68
CA ASP A 167 -18.79 -0.07 2.77
C ASP A 167 -18.38 1.41 2.61
N PRO A 168 -19.30 2.28 2.18
CA PRO A 168 -19.02 3.71 2.00
C PRO A 168 -18.63 4.47 3.27
N SER A 169 -18.89 3.91 4.45
CA SER A 169 -18.58 4.56 5.74
C SER A 169 -17.12 4.39 6.18
N THR A 170 -16.37 3.52 5.50
CA THR A 170 -14.98 3.22 5.85
C THR A 170 -14.01 3.32 4.66
N LEU A 171 -12.77 3.69 4.95
CA LEU A 171 -11.63 3.48 4.07
C LEU A 171 -10.90 2.21 4.50
N PHE A 172 -10.53 1.40 3.53
CA PHE A 172 -9.87 0.12 3.71
C PHE A 172 -8.38 0.19 3.39
N PHE A 173 -7.57 -0.53 4.17
CA PHE A 173 -6.15 -0.70 3.94
C PHE A 173 -5.81 -2.20 3.92
N PRO A 174 -5.27 -2.73 2.80
CA PRO A 174 -4.83 -4.12 2.73
C PRO A 174 -3.58 -4.28 3.59
N THR A 175 -3.74 -4.89 4.77
CA THR A 175 -2.67 -5.10 5.75
C THR A 175 -2.56 -6.55 6.21
N VAL A 176 -3.34 -7.49 5.66
CA VAL A 176 -3.13 -8.93 5.89
C VAL A 176 -1.79 -9.39 5.33
N HIS A 177 -1.07 -10.15 6.13
CA HIS A 177 0.23 -10.73 5.84
C HIS A 177 0.08 -12.21 5.48
N VAL A 178 0.55 -12.58 4.29
CA VAL A 178 0.68 -13.99 3.87
C VAL A 178 2.02 -14.14 3.17
N HIS A 179 2.88 -14.99 3.72
CA HIS A 179 4.19 -15.26 3.15
C HIS A 179 4.59 -16.70 3.43
N ASP A 180 5.36 -17.29 2.51
CA ASP A 180 5.85 -18.66 2.60
C ASP A 180 4.73 -19.70 2.78
N GLY A 181 3.55 -19.42 2.21
CA GLY A 181 2.34 -20.22 2.36
C GLY A 181 1.77 -20.28 3.79
N SER A 182 2.20 -19.38 4.67
CA SER A 182 1.75 -19.27 6.06
C SER A 182 0.82 -18.07 6.26
N VAL A 183 -0.18 -18.26 7.13
CA VAL A 183 -1.13 -17.23 7.55
C VAL A 183 -1.04 -17.12 9.07
N PRO A 184 -0.08 -16.34 9.61
CA PRO A 184 0.09 -16.25 11.05
C PRO A 184 -1.09 -15.48 11.67
N ARG A 185 -1.56 -15.89 12.86
CA ARG A 185 -2.59 -15.12 13.60
C ARG A 185 -2.16 -13.71 13.97
N ARG A 186 -0.84 -13.49 14.08
CA ARG A 186 -0.23 -12.19 14.38
C ARG A 186 0.99 -11.99 13.51
N ALA A 187 1.12 -10.82 12.92
CA ALA A 187 2.24 -10.46 12.06
C ALA A 187 2.99 -9.23 12.59
N ARG A 188 4.22 -9.00 12.10
CA ARG A 188 5.00 -7.82 12.44
C ARG A 188 4.68 -6.72 11.42
N PHE A 189 4.17 -5.61 11.92
CA PHE A 189 3.84 -4.44 11.12
C PHE A 189 5.00 -3.44 11.18
N ASP A 190 5.29 -2.85 10.03
CA ASP A 190 6.09 -1.64 9.85
C ASP A 190 5.41 -0.79 8.77
N HIS A 191 4.22 -0.29 9.11
CA HIS A 191 3.35 0.42 8.15
C HIS A 191 3.14 1.86 8.62
N THR A 192 3.06 2.77 7.65
CA THR A 192 2.45 4.08 7.82
C THR A 192 1.24 4.16 6.92
N LEU A 193 0.07 4.37 7.50
CA LEU A 193 -1.18 4.58 6.77
C LEU A 193 -1.43 6.08 6.67
N TYR A 194 -1.82 6.55 5.49
CA TYR A 194 -2.21 7.93 5.21
C TYR A 194 -3.64 7.94 4.69
N TRP A 195 -4.45 8.91 5.08
CA TRP A 195 -5.75 9.11 4.44
C TRP A 195 -6.20 10.55 4.42
N GLN A 196 -7.06 10.89 3.47
CA GLN A 196 -7.73 12.18 3.40
C GLN A 196 -9.23 12.02 3.62
N ALA A 197 -9.78 12.93 4.40
CA ALA A 197 -11.21 13.09 4.67
C ALA A 197 -11.49 14.57 4.92
N ALA A 198 -12.72 15.00 4.70
CA ALA A 198 -13.14 16.37 4.99
C ALA A 198 -13.18 16.64 6.50
N ASP A 199 -13.61 15.64 7.27
CA ASP A 199 -13.64 15.66 8.73
C ASP A 199 -12.61 14.66 9.28
N LEU A 200 -11.65 15.18 10.06
CA LEU A 200 -10.65 14.41 10.78
C LEU A 200 -10.64 14.79 12.27
N ASP A 201 -11.69 15.45 12.77
CA ASP A 201 -11.74 15.96 14.13
C ASP A 201 -11.68 14.82 15.16
N ASP A 202 -12.42 13.73 14.92
CA ASP A 202 -12.40 12.53 15.77
C ASP A 202 -11.06 11.77 15.70
N VAL A 203 -10.34 11.88 14.57
CA VAL A 203 -9.04 11.22 14.36
C VAL A 203 -7.95 11.85 15.25
N SER A 204 -8.04 13.15 15.51
CA SER A 204 -7.10 13.89 16.36
C SER A 204 -7.06 13.42 17.81
N SER A 205 -8.07 12.66 18.25
CA SER A 205 -8.17 12.08 19.60
C SER A 205 -7.46 10.73 19.77
N GLY A 206 -7.00 10.12 18.68
CA GLY A 206 -6.34 8.81 18.65
C GLY A 206 -4.81 8.86 18.46
N ASP A 207 -4.22 7.72 18.09
CA ASP A 207 -2.77 7.57 17.82
C ASP A 207 -2.33 8.18 16.47
N ALA A 208 -3.25 8.79 15.72
CA ALA A 208 -2.99 9.34 14.40
C ALA A 208 -2.59 10.82 14.48
N MET A 209 -1.66 11.23 13.62
CA MET A 209 -1.33 12.64 13.43
C MET A 209 -2.17 13.21 12.29
N VAL A 210 -2.51 14.50 12.33
CA VAL A 210 -3.23 15.19 11.25
C VAL A 210 -2.37 16.33 10.72
N ALA A 211 -2.19 16.36 9.39
CA ALA A 211 -1.63 17.46 8.64
C ALA A 211 -2.79 18.29 8.04
N PRO A 212 -2.80 19.63 8.23
CA PRO A 212 -3.81 20.47 7.62
C PRO A 212 -3.66 20.51 6.09
N ALA A 213 -4.74 20.77 5.37
CA ALA A 213 -4.76 20.83 3.90
C ALA A 213 -3.64 21.71 3.31
N ALA A 214 -3.39 22.88 3.91
CA ALA A 214 -2.31 23.77 3.47
C ALA A 214 -0.91 23.14 3.55
N ALA A 215 -0.65 22.27 4.52
CA ALA A 215 0.62 21.54 4.61
C ALA A 215 0.72 20.43 3.57
N VAL A 216 -0.40 19.74 3.28
CA VAL A 216 -0.48 18.73 2.22
C VAL A 216 -0.24 19.40 0.85
N ALA A 217 -0.95 20.48 0.55
CA ALA A 217 -0.80 21.23 -0.70
C ALA A 217 0.61 21.80 -0.92
N ALA A 218 1.32 22.13 0.15
CA ALA A 218 2.69 22.62 0.07
C ALA A 218 3.72 21.50 -0.14
N ALA A 219 3.40 20.28 0.29
CA ALA A 219 4.32 19.15 0.27
C ALA A 219 4.12 18.24 -0.96
N VAL A 220 2.88 18.07 -1.42
CA VAL A 220 2.50 17.16 -2.50
C VAL A 220 2.23 17.91 -3.80
N ASP A 221 2.78 17.41 -4.91
CA ASP A 221 2.45 17.82 -6.26
C ASP A 221 1.14 17.16 -6.70
N ALA A 222 0.03 17.91 -6.58
CA ALA A 222 -1.31 17.41 -6.88
C ALA A 222 -1.47 16.95 -8.34
N ASP A 223 -0.81 17.63 -9.29
CA ASP A 223 -0.89 17.31 -10.71
C ASP A 223 -0.21 15.96 -11.00
N ARG A 224 0.99 15.75 -10.44
CA ARG A 224 1.71 14.47 -10.54
C ARG A 224 0.99 13.33 -9.82
N SER A 225 0.09 13.62 -8.88
CA SER A 225 -0.69 12.60 -8.16
C SER A 225 -1.79 11.97 -9.01
N ALA A 226 -2.04 12.46 -10.24
CA ALA A 226 -3.08 11.95 -11.13
C ALA A 226 -4.48 11.91 -10.48
N GLY A 227 -4.78 12.93 -9.67
CA GLY A 227 -6.04 13.02 -8.92
C GLY A 227 -6.14 12.07 -7.72
N LEU A 228 -5.06 11.41 -7.32
CA LEU A 228 -5.04 10.56 -6.12
C LEU A 228 -5.17 11.41 -4.84
N VAL A 229 -4.38 12.48 -4.73
CA VAL A 229 -4.33 13.38 -3.57
C VAL A 229 -5.13 14.63 -3.87
N ASP A 230 -5.98 15.04 -2.94
CA ASP A 230 -6.70 16.31 -2.98
C ASP A 230 -5.96 17.38 -2.18
N PRO A 231 -5.39 18.42 -2.80
CA PRO A 231 -4.66 19.45 -2.05
C PRO A 231 -5.57 20.28 -1.14
N THR A 232 -6.88 20.18 -1.27
CA THR A 232 -7.86 20.93 -0.47
C THR A 232 -8.27 20.19 0.82
N LEU A 233 -7.93 18.90 0.95
CA LEU A 233 -8.28 18.09 2.11
C LEU A 233 -7.11 17.92 3.09
N PRO A 234 -7.38 17.91 4.41
CA PRO A 234 -6.38 17.51 5.38
C PRO A 234 -6.03 16.02 5.21
N CYS A 235 -4.89 15.61 5.79
CA CYS A 235 -4.43 14.23 5.73
C CYS A 235 -4.06 13.73 7.13
N ALA A 236 -4.54 12.55 7.49
CA ALA A 236 -4.13 11.85 8.70
C ALA A 236 -3.04 10.81 8.40
N ALA A 237 -2.18 10.54 9.38
CA ALA A 237 -1.16 9.51 9.34
C ALA A 237 -1.17 8.64 10.62
N LEU A 238 -1.22 7.33 10.45
CA LEU A 238 -1.18 6.34 11.54
C LEU A 238 -0.02 5.38 11.35
N ARG A 239 0.83 5.23 12.38
CA ARG A 239 1.95 4.30 12.35
C ARG A 239 1.60 2.97 13.03
N LEU A 240 1.53 1.91 12.23
CA LEU A 240 1.34 0.55 12.71
C LEU A 240 2.68 -0.17 12.80
N VAL A 241 3.24 -0.22 14.01
CA VAL A 241 4.51 -0.92 14.28
C VAL A 241 4.34 -2.06 15.27
N GLY A 242 5.18 -3.09 15.14
CA GLY A 242 5.29 -4.21 16.09
C GLY A 242 4.36 -5.37 15.78
N LYS A 243 4.26 -6.33 16.70
CA LYS A 243 3.47 -7.57 16.51
C LYS A 243 1.99 -7.30 16.76
N ARG A 244 1.15 -7.38 15.74
CA ARG A 244 -0.30 -7.06 15.79
C ARG A 244 -1.15 -8.23 15.28
N PRO A 245 -2.47 -8.27 15.54
CA PRO A 245 -3.37 -9.17 14.82
C PRO A 245 -3.17 -9.07 13.32
N ASN A 246 -3.23 -10.21 12.62
CA ASN A 246 -3.04 -10.25 11.18
C ASN A 246 -4.39 -10.05 10.49
N THR A 247 -4.85 -8.81 10.44
CA THR A 247 -6.12 -8.41 9.82
C THR A 247 -5.90 -7.15 9.00
N ASP A 248 -6.80 -6.90 8.05
CA ASP A 248 -6.84 -5.64 7.35
C ASP A 248 -7.23 -4.51 8.30
N THR A 249 -6.86 -3.28 7.92
CA THR A 249 -7.15 -2.09 8.72
C THR A 249 -8.23 -1.27 8.02
N THR A 250 -9.17 -0.74 8.79
CA THR A 250 -10.17 0.21 8.28
C THR A 250 -10.19 1.47 9.14
N VAL A 251 -10.51 2.61 8.54
CA VAL A 251 -10.76 3.88 9.25
C VAL A 251 -12.09 4.46 8.79
N PRO A 252 -12.82 5.22 9.62
CA PRO A 252 -14.02 5.91 9.19
C PRO A 252 -13.70 7.01 8.16
N VAL A 253 -14.66 7.30 7.27
CA VAL A 253 -14.51 8.29 6.19
C VAL A 253 -14.72 9.74 6.66
N GLY A 254 -15.20 9.96 7.89
CA GLY A 254 -15.57 11.29 8.40
C GLY A 254 -16.93 11.75 7.90
#